data_AF-A0A1G7D4T6-F1
#
_entry.id   AF-A0A1G7D4T6-F1
#
_cell.length_a   1.000
_cell.length_b   1.000
_cell.length_c   1.000
_cell.angle_alpha   90.00
_cell.angle_beta   90.00
_cell.angle_gamma   90.00
#
_symmetry.space_group_name_H-M   'P 1'
#
loop_
_entity.id
_entity.type
_entity.pdbx_description
1 polymer ?
#
loop_
_entity_poly.entity_id
_entity_poly.type
_entity_poly.pdbx_seq_one_letter_code
_entity_poly.pdbx_strand_id
1 'polypeptide(L)'
;MTAVLVAQEYEDQLRIVMGGCRGMWQVKGQLHWVKHLKAKQIGRRRVLVDHLARLPSIQVIHVVVDKTQIRPGAQMARAGDVAYNYITMLLTERIAQAAASWPGGERVARIYFGVVGGVDHVQTQSYLHHTACRDRRGTPYSNIEWPQRWRQTADIDGLQAADMYCGMMSSALIRDDYEWVQATSHQLVRGRWGSAADLGLKFFPASARVRHQTWWRQLERG
;
A
#
# COMPACT_ATOMS: atom_id res chain seq x y z
N MET A 1 -3.19 -4.88 2.00
CA MET A 1 -1.91 -4.76 1.26
C MET A 1 -1.72 -3.30 0.90
N THR A 2 -0.51 -2.78 0.98
CA THR A 2 -0.22 -1.36 0.78
C THR A 2 0.93 -1.22 -0.20
N ALA A 3 0.84 -0.23 -1.10
CA ALA A 3 1.96 0.23 -1.91
C ALA A 3 2.30 1.68 -1.56
N VAL A 4 3.59 1.99 -1.63
CA VAL A 4 4.14 3.35 -1.58
C VAL A 4 4.83 3.57 -2.91
N LEU A 5 4.36 4.55 -3.66
CA LEU A 5 4.94 4.98 -4.92
C LEU A 5 5.79 6.20 -4.63
N VAL A 6 7.06 6.15 -5.03
CA VAL A 6 8.00 7.24 -4.87
C VAL A 6 8.63 7.51 -6.23
N ALA A 7 8.60 8.76 -6.64
CA ALA A 7 9.32 9.20 -7.83
C ALA A 7 10.83 8.95 -7.63
N GLN A 8 11.51 8.43 -8.65
CA GLN A 8 12.91 7.95 -8.54
C GLN A 8 13.85 9.03 -7.99
N GLU A 9 13.64 10.29 -8.39
CA GLU A 9 14.39 11.46 -7.93
C GLU A 9 14.24 11.76 -6.42
N TYR A 10 13.25 11.16 -5.74
CA TYR A 10 12.99 11.33 -4.30
C TYR A 10 13.28 10.06 -3.47
N GLU A 11 13.84 9.00 -4.08
CA GLU A 11 14.12 7.74 -3.38
C GLU A 11 15.08 7.94 -2.18
N ASP A 12 16.11 8.78 -2.35
CA ASP A 12 17.08 9.06 -1.29
C ASP A 12 16.45 9.74 -0.08
N GLN A 13 15.41 10.58 -0.28
CA GLN A 13 14.72 11.24 0.82
C GLN A 13 13.95 10.23 1.67
N LEU A 14 13.29 9.26 1.02
CA LEU A 14 12.65 8.16 1.73
C LEU A 14 13.68 7.34 2.51
N ARG A 15 14.82 7.01 1.89
CA ARG A 15 15.93 6.28 2.52
C ARG A 15 16.45 7.02 3.75
N ILE A 16 16.63 8.34 3.67
CA ILE A 16 17.06 9.17 4.80
C ILE A 16 16.03 9.13 5.92
N VAL A 17 14.73 9.30 5.63
CA VAL A 17 13.68 9.25 6.66
C VAL A 17 13.61 7.89 7.35
N MET A 18 13.57 6.80 6.57
CA MET A 18 13.48 5.45 7.10
C MET A 18 14.75 5.05 7.86
N GLY A 19 15.93 5.38 7.32
CA GLY A 19 17.22 5.18 7.96
C GLY A 19 17.37 5.97 9.25
N GLY A 20 16.95 7.24 9.26
CA GLY A 20 16.96 8.12 10.43
C GLY A 20 16.07 7.57 11.55
N CYS A 21 14.86 7.10 11.23
CA CYS A 21 13.98 6.46 12.20
C CYS A 21 14.60 5.19 12.81
N ARG A 22 15.23 4.35 11.99
CA ARG A 22 15.97 3.17 12.48
C ARG A 22 17.11 3.54 13.41
N GLY A 23 17.93 4.52 13.02
CA GLY A 23 19.05 5.01 13.83
C GLY A 23 18.58 5.58 15.17
N MET A 24 17.57 6.45 15.15
CA MET A 24 17.00 7.09 16.34
C MET A 24 16.48 6.06 17.37
N TRP A 25 15.90 4.96 16.91
CA TRP A 25 15.34 3.92 17.79
C TRP A 25 16.22 2.69 17.93
N GLN A 26 17.46 2.75 17.44
CA GLN A 26 18.45 1.68 17.49
C GLN A 26 17.92 0.34 16.94
N VAL A 27 17.09 0.41 15.90
CA VAL A 27 16.52 -0.78 15.25
C VAL A 27 17.56 -1.40 14.33
N LYS A 28 18.02 -2.60 14.69
CA LYS A 28 18.89 -3.41 13.83
C LYS A 28 18.04 -4.10 12.75
N GLY A 29 18.26 -3.75 11.49
CA GLY A 29 17.53 -4.31 10.34
C GLY A 29 16.23 -3.58 10.04
N GLN A 30 15.16 -4.32 9.77
CA GLN A 30 13.88 -3.76 9.31
C GLN A 30 13.09 -3.04 10.43
N LEU A 31 12.59 -1.84 10.13
CA LEU A 31 11.56 -1.18 10.92
C LEU A 31 10.19 -1.85 10.68
N HIS A 32 9.41 -2.03 11.74
CA HIS A 32 8.19 -2.83 11.73
C HIS A 32 7.15 -2.18 12.63
N TRP A 33 5.94 -1.95 12.13
CA TRP A 33 4.92 -1.19 12.86
C TRP A 33 4.56 -1.84 14.19
N VAL A 34 4.21 -3.13 14.16
CA VAL A 34 3.77 -3.87 15.35
C VAL A 34 4.88 -4.02 16.38
N LYS A 35 6.13 -4.22 15.93
CA LYS A 35 7.27 -4.48 16.80
C LYS A 35 7.84 -3.21 17.44
N HIS A 36 7.99 -2.15 16.65
CA HIS A 36 8.77 -0.96 17.01
C HIS A 36 7.93 0.30 17.26
N LEU A 37 6.62 0.26 16.93
CA LEU A 37 5.66 1.36 17.03
C LEU A 37 4.38 0.89 17.72
N LYS A 38 4.56 0.23 18.88
CA LYS A 38 3.46 -0.29 19.69
C LYS A 38 2.49 0.82 20.08
N ALA A 39 1.25 0.46 20.41
CA ALA A 39 0.20 1.40 20.83
C ALA A 39 0.66 2.41 21.90
N LYS A 40 1.45 1.95 22.87
CA LYS A 40 2.00 2.78 23.96
C LYS A 40 3.16 3.70 23.55
N GLN A 41 3.67 3.57 22.32
CA GLN A 41 4.79 4.36 21.80
C GLN A 41 4.30 5.49 20.90
N ILE A 42 3.34 6.28 21.39
CA ILE A 42 2.68 7.37 20.66
C ILE A 42 3.72 8.38 20.14
N GLY A 43 4.73 8.73 20.95
CA GLY A 43 5.80 9.63 20.52
C GLY A 43 6.58 9.14 19.29
N ARG A 44 6.86 7.83 19.21
CA ARG A 44 7.54 7.25 18.03
C ARG A 44 6.65 7.27 16.80
N ARG A 45 5.36 6.97 16.97
CA ARG A 45 4.37 7.03 15.88
C ARG A 45 4.25 8.44 15.33
N ARG A 46 4.14 9.45 16.20
CA ARG A 46 4.10 10.86 15.82
C ARG A 46 5.34 11.28 15.04
N VAL A 47 6.54 11.01 15.57
CA VAL A 47 7.80 11.32 14.87
C VAL A 47 7.85 10.66 13.50
N LEU A 48 7.51 9.36 13.39
CA LEU A 48 7.47 8.68 12.10
C LEU A 48 6.51 9.34 11.11
N VAL A 49 5.27 9.56 11.55
CA VAL A 49 4.18 10.08 10.73
C VAL A 49 4.51 11.50 10.27
N ASP A 50 5.04 12.34 11.16
CA ASP A 50 5.47 13.70 10.83
C ASP A 50 6.56 13.71 9.77
N HIS A 51 7.53 12.77 9.83
CA HIS A 51 8.56 12.66 8.79
C HIS A 51 8.01 12.12 7.47
N LEU A 52 7.17 11.08 7.51
CA LEU A 52 6.57 10.50 6.30
C LEU A 52 5.64 11.49 5.61
N ALA A 53 4.80 12.23 6.36
CA ALA A 53 3.85 13.21 5.83
C ALA A 53 4.55 14.37 5.09
N ARG A 54 5.81 14.66 5.42
CA ARG A 54 6.61 15.72 4.79
C ARG A 54 7.35 15.28 3.53
N LEU A 55 7.39 13.98 3.22
CA LEU A 55 8.07 13.50 2.03
C LEU A 55 7.33 13.98 0.77
N PRO A 56 8.03 14.68 -0.15
CA PRO A 56 7.43 15.17 -1.37
C PRO A 56 7.13 14.01 -2.33
N SER A 57 6.07 14.16 -3.12
CA SER A 57 5.76 13.28 -4.25
C SER A 57 5.69 11.79 -3.92
N ILE A 58 5.30 11.46 -2.68
CA ILE A 58 4.90 10.11 -2.30
C ILE A 58 3.41 9.95 -2.56
N GLN A 59 3.06 8.81 -3.17
CA GLN A 59 1.68 8.37 -3.25
C GLN A 59 1.48 7.02 -2.55
N VAL A 60 0.33 6.85 -1.90
CA VAL A 60 0.00 5.66 -1.13
C VAL A 60 -1.27 5.03 -1.68
N ILE A 61 -1.23 3.72 -1.82
CA ILE A 61 -2.36 2.89 -2.23
C ILE A 61 -2.59 1.82 -1.17
N HIS A 62 -3.82 1.68 -0.70
CA HIS A 62 -4.26 0.58 0.15
C HIS A 62 -5.30 -0.28 -0.57
N VAL A 63 -5.04 -1.58 -0.61
CA VAL A 63 -6.04 -2.60 -0.94
C VAL A 63 -6.41 -3.32 0.35
N VAL A 64 -7.64 -3.11 0.82
CA VAL A 64 -8.19 -3.68 2.05
C VAL A 64 -9.16 -4.78 1.70
N VAL A 65 -8.95 -5.96 2.30
CA VAL A 65 -9.86 -7.09 2.10
C VAL A 65 -10.62 -7.40 3.38
N ASP A 66 -11.94 -7.33 3.28
CA ASP A 66 -12.85 -7.78 4.33
C ASP A 66 -13.12 -9.28 4.13
N LYS A 67 -12.31 -10.10 4.79
CA LYS A 67 -12.42 -11.57 4.71
C LYS A 67 -13.78 -12.08 5.17
N THR A 68 -14.50 -11.34 6.02
CA THR A 68 -15.81 -11.75 6.54
C THR A 68 -16.91 -11.67 5.48
N GLN A 69 -16.70 -10.88 4.43
CA GLN A 69 -17.65 -10.72 3.32
C GLN A 69 -17.34 -11.65 2.13
N ILE A 70 -16.25 -12.41 2.19
CA ILE A 70 -15.96 -13.42 1.18
C ILE A 70 -16.87 -14.63 1.46
N ARG A 71 -17.80 -14.91 0.53
CA ARG A 71 -18.80 -15.98 0.69
C ARG A 71 -18.13 -17.31 1.12
N PRO A 72 -18.64 -17.98 2.17
CA PRO A 72 -18.20 -19.32 2.53
C PRO A 72 -18.36 -20.26 1.31
N GLY A 73 -17.25 -20.77 0.78
CA GLY A 73 -17.24 -21.61 -0.43
C GLY A 73 -16.66 -20.96 -1.68
N ALA A 74 -16.46 -19.64 -1.70
CA ALA A 74 -15.65 -19.01 -2.75
C ALA A 74 -14.22 -19.57 -2.71
N GLN A 75 -13.60 -19.80 -3.87
CA GLN A 75 -12.24 -20.34 -3.96
C GLN A 75 -11.23 -19.47 -3.17
N MET A 76 -11.39 -18.15 -3.19
CA MET A 76 -10.59 -17.22 -2.38
C MET A 76 -10.72 -17.43 -0.86
N ALA A 77 -11.85 -17.94 -0.36
CA ALA A 77 -12.03 -18.20 1.07
C ALA A 77 -11.25 -19.46 1.51
N ARG A 78 -10.99 -20.39 0.58
CA ARG A 78 -10.39 -21.71 0.87
C ARG A 78 -8.91 -21.78 0.49
N ALA A 79 -8.47 -21.02 -0.50
CA ALA A 79 -7.10 -21.04 -0.99
C ALA A 79 -6.43 -19.67 -0.75
N GLY A 80 -5.52 -19.63 0.24
CA GLY A 80 -4.79 -18.42 0.62
C GLY A 80 -4.04 -17.79 -0.55
N ASP A 81 -3.44 -18.62 -1.41
CA ASP A 81 -2.70 -18.17 -2.60
C ASP A 81 -3.62 -17.49 -3.62
N VAL A 82 -4.84 -17.98 -3.79
CA VAL A 82 -5.82 -17.37 -4.71
C VAL A 82 -6.22 -15.99 -4.21
N ALA A 83 -6.46 -15.84 -2.91
CA ALA A 83 -6.74 -14.53 -2.32
C ALA A 83 -5.53 -13.60 -2.43
N TYR A 84 -4.31 -14.08 -2.16
CA TYR A 84 -3.08 -13.30 -2.31
C TYR A 84 -2.90 -12.83 -3.75
N ASN A 85 -2.94 -13.74 -4.73
CA ASN A 85 -2.79 -13.43 -6.15
C ASN A 85 -3.80 -12.37 -6.62
N TYR A 86 -5.06 -12.52 -6.21
CA TYR A 86 -6.12 -11.57 -6.55
C TYR A 86 -5.89 -10.18 -5.92
N ILE A 87 -5.47 -10.12 -4.65
CA ILE A 87 -5.17 -8.84 -3.97
C ILE A 87 -3.96 -8.16 -4.59
N THR A 88 -2.91 -8.92 -4.91
CA THR A 88 -1.72 -8.42 -5.59
C THR A 88 -2.05 -7.88 -6.98
N MET A 89 -2.98 -8.53 -7.70
CA MET A 89 -3.52 -8.03 -8.97
C MET A 89 -4.27 -6.72 -8.79
N LEU A 90 -5.20 -6.64 -7.82
CA LEU A 90 -5.88 -5.38 -7.53
C LEU A 90 -4.88 -4.27 -7.20
N LEU A 91 -3.86 -4.53 -6.39
CA LEU A 91 -2.84 -3.53 -6.08
C LEU A 91 -2.04 -3.11 -7.33
N THR A 92 -1.67 -4.06 -8.18
CA THR A 92 -0.97 -3.81 -9.44
C THR A 92 -1.80 -2.94 -10.39
N GLU A 93 -3.10 -3.22 -10.54
CA GLU A 93 -4.01 -2.40 -11.35
C GLU A 93 -4.02 -0.94 -10.88
N ARG A 94 -4.04 -0.71 -9.56
CA ARG A 94 -4.07 0.63 -8.98
C ARG A 94 -2.72 1.34 -9.11
N ILE A 95 -1.60 0.61 -8.98
CA ILE A 95 -0.26 1.15 -9.26
C ILE A 95 -0.16 1.59 -10.73
N ALA A 96 -0.63 0.76 -11.66
CA ALA A 96 -0.64 1.09 -13.08
C ALA A 96 -1.43 2.37 -13.36
N GLN A 97 -2.64 2.48 -12.79
CA GLN A 97 -3.46 3.70 -12.91
C GLN A 97 -2.77 4.92 -12.31
N ALA A 98 -2.17 4.79 -11.12
CA ALA A 98 -1.45 5.89 -10.46
C ALA A 98 -0.22 6.35 -11.27
N ALA A 99 0.50 5.41 -11.89
CA ALA A 99 1.64 5.71 -12.75
C ALA A 99 1.21 6.40 -14.05
N ALA A 100 0.10 5.96 -14.65
CA ALA A 100 -0.46 6.59 -15.85
C ALA A 100 -0.95 8.03 -15.60
N SER A 101 -1.49 8.29 -14.41
CA SER A 101 -1.96 9.63 -14.00
C SER A 101 -1.01 10.33 -13.03
N TRP A 102 0.29 10.07 -13.12
CA TRP A 102 1.25 10.60 -12.14
C TRP A 102 1.34 12.13 -12.21
N PRO A 103 1.42 12.85 -11.07
CA PRO A 103 1.56 14.31 -11.08
C PRO A 103 2.83 14.76 -11.82
N GLY A 104 2.66 15.62 -12.82
CA GLY A 104 3.75 16.09 -13.68
C GLY A 104 3.99 15.25 -14.94
N GLY A 105 3.17 14.22 -15.19
CA GLY A 105 3.19 13.44 -16.42
C GLY A 105 3.24 11.94 -16.16
N GLU A 106 2.83 11.17 -17.17
CA GLU A 106 2.84 9.71 -17.16
C GLU A 106 4.21 9.12 -16.81
N ARG A 107 4.22 8.07 -15.99
CA ARG A 107 5.44 7.36 -15.56
C ARG A 107 5.31 5.85 -15.72
N VAL A 108 6.46 5.17 -15.65
CA VAL A 108 6.55 3.70 -15.56
C VAL A 108 6.92 3.31 -14.13
N ALA A 109 6.12 2.43 -13.53
CA ALA A 109 6.35 1.95 -12.17
C ALA A 109 7.20 0.67 -12.16
N ARG A 110 8.31 0.72 -11.41
CA ARG A 110 9.11 -0.46 -11.05
C ARG A 110 8.59 -1.03 -9.74
N ILE A 111 7.95 -2.19 -9.79
CA ILE A 111 7.29 -2.77 -8.62
C ILE A 111 8.21 -3.77 -7.90
N TYR A 112 8.43 -3.50 -6.61
CA TYR A 112 9.01 -4.44 -5.67
C TYR A 112 7.93 -4.87 -4.67
N PHE A 113 7.70 -6.17 -4.55
CA PHE A 113 6.85 -6.76 -3.51
C PHE A 113 7.69 -7.30 -2.37
N GLY A 114 7.14 -7.23 -1.15
CA GLY A 114 7.71 -7.93 0.00
C GLY A 114 7.52 -9.43 -0.11
N VAL A 115 8.55 -10.21 0.19
CA VAL A 115 8.44 -11.67 0.34
C VAL A 115 7.46 -12.00 1.46
N VAL A 116 6.54 -12.92 1.19
CA VAL A 116 5.55 -13.41 2.16
C VAL A 116 5.74 -14.90 2.33
N GLY A 117 5.99 -15.34 3.57
CA GLY A 117 6.20 -16.76 3.88
C GLY A 117 5.01 -17.62 3.46
N GLY A 118 5.30 -18.76 2.83
CA GLY A 118 4.29 -19.73 2.40
C GLY A 118 3.59 -19.41 1.08
N VAL A 119 4.03 -18.40 0.34
CA VAL A 119 3.46 -18.03 -0.97
C VAL A 119 4.42 -18.39 -2.10
N ASP A 120 3.89 -18.97 -3.17
CA ASP A 120 4.63 -19.17 -4.43
C ASP A 120 4.63 -17.88 -5.28
N HIS A 121 5.70 -17.10 -5.14
CA HIS A 121 5.87 -15.84 -5.86
C HIS A 121 6.05 -16.02 -7.38
N VAL A 122 6.55 -17.17 -7.85
CA VAL A 122 6.67 -17.45 -9.28
C VAL A 122 5.28 -17.64 -9.86
N GLN A 123 4.43 -18.41 -9.19
CA GLN A 123 3.03 -18.56 -9.57
C GLN A 123 2.29 -17.21 -9.55
N THR A 124 2.50 -16.37 -8.53
CA THR A 124 1.92 -15.02 -8.49
C THR A 124 2.37 -14.19 -9.70
N GLN A 125 3.66 -14.19 -10.04
CA GLN A 125 4.17 -13.47 -11.19
C GLN A 125 3.53 -13.94 -12.50
N SER A 126 3.42 -15.25 -12.72
CA SER A 126 2.73 -15.83 -13.88
C SER A 126 1.26 -15.41 -13.93
N TYR A 127 0.56 -15.45 -12.79
CA TYR A 127 -0.84 -15.02 -12.69
C TYR A 127 -1.02 -13.54 -13.09
N LEU A 128 -0.14 -12.66 -12.61
CA LEU A 128 -0.18 -11.23 -12.92
C LEU A 128 0.10 -10.95 -14.39
N HIS A 129 1.10 -11.61 -14.96
CA HIS A 129 1.39 -11.52 -16.39
C HIS A 129 0.21 -11.97 -17.25
N HIS A 130 -0.38 -13.14 -16.94
CA HIS A 130 -1.55 -13.63 -17.68
C HIS A 130 -2.75 -12.70 -17.57
N THR A 131 -2.96 -12.07 -16.42
CA THR A 131 -4.03 -11.09 -16.24
C THR A 131 -3.77 -9.84 -17.08
N ALA A 132 -2.54 -9.32 -17.07
CA ALA A 132 -2.16 -8.15 -17.86
C ALA A 132 -2.36 -8.38 -19.37
N CYS A 133 -1.93 -9.54 -19.89
CA CYS A 133 -2.10 -9.88 -21.31
C CYS A 133 -3.56 -10.06 -21.74
N ARG A 134 -4.46 -10.36 -20.80
CA ARG A 134 -5.89 -10.62 -21.08
C ARG A 134 -6.78 -9.47 -20.63
N ASP A 135 -6.21 -8.33 -20.26
CA ASP A 135 -6.98 -7.26 -19.67
C ASP A 135 -7.98 -6.68 -20.67
N ARG A 136 -9.25 -6.66 -20.25
CA ARG A 136 -10.36 -6.03 -20.97
C ARG A 136 -10.87 -4.79 -20.25
N ARG A 137 -10.32 -4.47 -19.07
CA ARG A 137 -10.80 -3.39 -18.20
C ARG A 137 -10.14 -2.05 -18.49
N GLY A 138 -9.16 -2.01 -19.41
CA GLY A 138 -8.44 -0.80 -19.77
C GLY A 138 -7.45 -0.35 -18.70
N THR A 139 -6.95 -1.28 -17.88
CA THR A 139 -5.85 -1.00 -16.96
C THR A 139 -4.59 -0.71 -17.79
N PRO A 140 -3.88 0.39 -17.51
CA PRO A 140 -2.72 0.80 -18.30
C PRO A 140 -1.47 -0.01 -17.92
N TYR A 141 -1.48 -1.30 -18.19
CA TYR A 141 -0.38 -2.21 -17.84
C TYR A 141 0.94 -1.90 -18.56
N SER A 142 0.91 -1.07 -19.61
CA SER A 142 2.09 -0.46 -20.25
C SER A 142 2.91 0.42 -19.29
N ASN A 143 2.30 0.91 -18.22
CA ASN A 143 2.94 1.75 -17.21
C ASN A 143 3.62 0.95 -16.09
N ILE A 144 3.79 -0.35 -16.27
CA ILE A 144 4.46 -1.23 -15.32
C ILE A 144 5.71 -1.83 -15.98
N GLU A 145 6.84 -1.81 -15.28
CA GLU A 145 8.00 -2.59 -15.66
C GLU A 145 7.79 -4.07 -15.29
N TRP A 146 7.92 -4.96 -16.28
CA TRP A 146 7.79 -6.40 -16.12
C TRP A 146 9.14 -7.12 -16.30
N PRO A 147 9.42 -8.22 -15.57
CA PRO A 147 8.63 -8.79 -14.50
C PRO A 147 8.80 -8.03 -13.17
N GLN A 148 7.78 -8.13 -12.32
CA GLN A 148 7.81 -7.61 -10.96
C GLN A 148 8.77 -8.44 -10.10
N ARG A 149 9.32 -7.84 -9.04
CA ARG A 149 10.36 -8.47 -8.22
C ARG A 149 9.92 -8.63 -6.78
N TRP A 150 10.20 -9.78 -6.17
CA TRP A 150 10.02 -9.99 -4.74
C TRP A 150 11.34 -9.81 -4.02
N ARG A 151 11.33 -9.04 -2.92
CA ARG A 151 12.50 -8.67 -2.14
C ARG A 151 12.19 -8.78 -0.65
N GLN A 152 13.22 -9.01 0.16
CA GLN A 152 13.05 -8.95 1.60
C GLN A 152 12.76 -7.50 1.99
N THR A 153 11.85 -7.30 2.94
CA THR A 153 11.47 -5.95 3.37
C THR A 153 12.64 -5.18 3.98
N ALA A 154 13.66 -5.87 4.51
CA ALA A 154 14.89 -5.25 5.00
C ALA A 154 15.74 -4.60 3.89
N ASP A 155 15.64 -5.09 2.64
CA ASP A 155 16.51 -4.66 1.53
C ASP A 155 16.06 -3.35 0.88
N ILE A 156 14.79 -2.97 1.05
CA ILE A 156 14.18 -1.83 0.36
C ILE A 156 13.40 -0.96 1.35
N ASP A 157 13.82 0.28 1.53
CA ASP A 157 13.17 1.24 2.42
C ASP A 157 11.70 1.51 2.05
N GLY A 158 11.37 1.49 0.76
CA GLY A 158 9.99 1.58 0.28
C GLY A 158 9.08 0.46 0.79
N LEU A 159 9.60 -0.76 0.93
CA LEU A 159 8.83 -1.88 1.52
C LEU A 159 8.61 -1.66 3.02
N GLN A 160 9.60 -1.11 3.73
CA GLN A 160 9.45 -0.76 5.15
C GLN A 160 8.42 0.36 5.32
N ALA A 161 8.48 1.39 4.48
CA ALA A 161 7.49 2.46 4.48
C ALA A 161 6.08 1.92 4.21
N ALA A 162 5.92 0.98 3.26
CA ALA A 162 4.65 0.32 3.01
C ALA A 162 4.11 -0.45 4.24
N ASP A 163 4.98 -1.10 5.04
CA ASP A 163 4.60 -1.70 6.33
C ASP A 163 4.11 -0.64 7.32
N MET A 164 4.75 0.54 7.36
CA MET A 164 4.32 1.64 8.24
C MET A 164 2.92 2.13 7.87
N TYR A 165 2.69 2.47 6.60
CA TYR A 165 1.37 2.90 6.12
C TYR A 165 0.31 1.80 6.30
N CYS A 166 0.67 0.53 6.06
CA CYS A 166 -0.21 -0.60 6.34
C CYS A 166 -0.59 -0.67 7.83
N GLY A 167 0.36 -0.43 8.72
CA GLY A 167 0.16 -0.37 10.16
C GLY A 167 -0.74 0.79 10.61
N MET A 168 -0.59 1.97 10.00
CA MET A 168 -1.48 3.12 10.23
C MET A 168 -2.92 2.77 9.83
N MET A 169 -3.11 2.28 8.60
CA MET A 169 -4.43 1.88 8.10
C MET A 169 -5.07 0.77 8.94
N SER A 170 -4.28 -0.22 9.36
CA SER A 170 -4.77 -1.31 10.23
C SER A 170 -5.18 -0.79 11.61
N SER A 171 -4.44 0.18 12.17
CA SER A 171 -4.79 0.83 13.45
C SER A 171 -6.13 1.56 13.34
N ALA A 172 -6.35 2.30 12.25
CA ALA A 172 -7.61 2.99 11.97
C ALA A 172 -8.79 2.00 11.85
N LEU A 173 -8.62 0.93 11.07
CA LEU A 173 -9.69 -0.04 10.82
C LEU A 173 -10.06 -0.90 12.03
N ILE A 174 -9.09 -1.23 12.88
CA ILE A 174 -9.30 -2.18 14.00
C ILE A 174 -9.58 -1.47 15.32
N ARG A 175 -8.95 -0.31 15.54
CA ARG A 175 -8.92 0.36 16.86
C ARG A 175 -9.48 1.77 16.84
N ASP A 176 -10.01 2.21 15.69
CA ASP A 176 -10.44 3.59 15.44
C ASP A 176 -9.32 4.62 15.73
N ASP A 177 -8.07 4.20 15.60
CA ASP A 177 -6.85 4.99 15.81
C ASP A 177 -6.41 5.57 14.46
N TYR A 178 -7.20 6.54 13.96
CA TYR A 178 -7.12 7.05 12.58
C TYR A 178 -6.28 8.33 12.42
N GLU A 179 -5.79 8.93 13.51
CA GLU A 179 -4.99 10.18 13.45
C GLU A 179 -3.78 10.04 12.52
N TRP A 180 -3.15 8.87 12.49
CA TRP A 180 -1.98 8.58 11.66
C TRP A 180 -2.30 8.56 10.17
N VAL A 181 -3.43 7.96 9.80
CA VAL A 181 -3.89 7.89 8.41
C VAL A 181 -4.34 9.27 7.94
N GLN A 182 -4.99 10.04 8.81
CA GLN A 182 -5.43 11.39 8.51
C GLN A 182 -4.24 12.32 8.24
N ALA A 183 -3.19 12.24 9.06
CA ALA A 183 -1.97 13.03 8.91
C ALA A 183 -1.22 12.76 7.60
N THR A 184 -1.45 11.61 6.95
CA THR A 184 -0.86 11.24 5.66
C THR A 184 -1.89 11.17 4.53
N SER A 185 -3.11 11.65 4.74
CA SER A 185 -4.22 11.46 3.80
C SER A 185 -4.03 12.20 2.47
N HIS A 186 -3.25 13.28 2.46
CA HIS A 186 -2.85 14.01 1.26
C HIS A 186 -1.94 13.19 0.33
N GLN A 187 -1.35 12.11 0.84
CA GLN A 187 -0.50 11.21 0.05
C GLN A 187 -1.29 10.09 -0.60
N LEU A 188 -2.59 9.92 -0.33
CA LEU A 188 -3.39 8.90 -1.00
C LEU A 188 -3.52 9.21 -2.50
N VAL A 189 -3.43 8.19 -3.35
CA VAL A 189 -3.72 8.37 -4.78
C VAL A 189 -5.19 8.75 -4.96
N ARG A 190 -5.44 9.81 -5.74
CA ARG A 190 -6.78 10.34 -6.00
C ARG A 190 -7.11 10.29 -7.48
N GLY A 191 -8.36 9.97 -7.77
CA GLY A 191 -8.88 10.02 -9.13
C GLY A 191 -9.07 11.47 -9.61
N ARG A 192 -9.52 11.62 -10.86
CA ARG A 192 -9.75 12.92 -11.50
C ARG A 192 -10.68 13.85 -10.70
N TRP A 193 -11.57 13.29 -9.89
CA TRP A 193 -12.54 14.03 -9.06
C TRP A 193 -12.06 14.25 -7.61
N GLY A 194 -10.79 14.01 -7.31
CA GLY A 194 -10.22 14.18 -5.98
C GLY A 194 -10.54 13.07 -4.98
N SER A 195 -11.43 12.12 -5.30
CA SER A 195 -11.72 10.99 -4.41
C SER A 195 -10.58 9.97 -4.40
N ALA A 196 -10.17 9.55 -3.20
CA ALA A 196 -9.25 8.43 -3.00
C ALA A 196 -9.95 7.06 -3.14
N ALA A 197 -11.29 7.03 -3.12
CA ALA A 197 -12.04 5.78 -3.22
C ALA A 197 -11.76 5.08 -4.55
N ASP A 198 -11.65 3.74 -4.47
CA ASP A 198 -11.39 2.84 -5.61
C ASP A 198 -10.04 2.99 -6.31
N LEU A 199 -9.28 4.09 -6.09
CA LEU A 199 -7.92 4.27 -6.59
C LEU A 199 -6.87 4.13 -5.48
N GLY A 200 -6.73 5.13 -4.59
CA GLY A 200 -5.83 5.07 -3.44
C GLY A 200 -6.35 4.20 -2.30
N LEU A 201 -7.67 3.99 -2.20
CA LEU A 201 -8.32 3.17 -1.19
C LEU A 201 -9.29 2.18 -1.84
N LYS A 202 -8.81 0.96 -2.11
CA LYS A 202 -9.61 -0.11 -2.71
C LYS A 202 -10.09 -1.09 -1.65
N PHE A 203 -11.40 -1.26 -1.52
CA PHE A 203 -12.00 -2.26 -0.64
C PHE A 203 -12.52 -3.44 -1.46
N PHE A 204 -12.27 -4.64 -0.96
CA PHE A 204 -12.77 -5.86 -1.58
C PHE A 204 -13.29 -6.88 -0.55
N PRO A 205 -14.53 -7.39 -0.70
CA PRO A 205 -15.62 -6.81 -1.49
C PRO A 205 -15.89 -5.34 -1.12
N ALA A 206 -16.74 -4.65 -1.90
CA ALA A 206 -17.14 -3.29 -1.56
C ALA A 206 -17.79 -3.28 -0.16
N SER A 207 -17.06 -2.82 0.85
CA SER A 207 -17.49 -2.88 2.23
C SER A 207 -18.13 -1.55 2.65
N ALA A 208 -19.45 -1.53 2.80
CA ALA A 208 -20.18 -0.38 3.33
C ALA A 208 -19.70 -0.01 4.76
N ARG A 209 -19.29 -1.01 5.54
CA ARG A 209 -18.81 -0.83 6.93
C ARG A 209 -17.68 0.20 7.04
N VAL A 210 -16.72 0.19 6.10
CA VAL A 210 -15.61 1.15 6.14
C VAL A 210 -16.08 2.53 5.72
N ARG A 211 -16.98 2.62 4.73
CA ARG A 211 -17.58 3.89 4.30
C ARG A 211 -18.42 4.58 5.38
N HIS A 212 -18.89 3.82 6.39
CA HIS A 212 -19.63 4.35 7.54
C HIS A 212 -18.73 4.80 8.70
N GLN A 213 -17.41 4.58 8.64
CA GLN A 213 -16.50 5.10 9.66
C GLN A 213 -16.48 6.64 9.61
N THR A 214 -16.44 7.29 10.77
CA THR A 214 -16.51 8.76 10.88
C THR A 214 -15.33 9.45 10.17
N TRP A 215 -14.15 8.82 10.22
CA TRP A 215 -12.94 9.30 9.56
C TRP A 215 -12.92 9.07 8.05
N TRP A 216 -13.76 8.18 7.50
CA TRP A 216 -13.77 7.87 6.07
C TRP A 216 -14.04 9.11 5.21
N ARG A 217 -15.05 9.91 5.60
CA ARG A 217 -15.41 11.14 4.88
C ARG A 217 -14.29 12.17 4.86
N GLN A 218 -13.43 12.17 5.88
CA GLN A 218 -12.29 13.07 5.97
C GLN A 218 -11.18 12.63 5.01
N LEU A 219 -10.89 11.33 4.95
CA LEU A 219 -9.91 10.79 3.99
C LEU A 219 -10.35 10.99 2.55
N GLU A 220 -11.65 10.88 2.25
CA GLU A 220 -12.14 11.03 0.88
C GLU A 220 -12.01 12.48 0.36
N ARG A 221 -12.11 13.48 1.26
CA ARG A 221 -12.14 14.91 0.92
C ARG A 221 -10.82 15.67 1.11
N GLY A 222 -9.89 15.12 1.90
CA GLY A 222 -8.57 15.73 2.15
C GLY A 222 -7.71 15.82 0.91
#